data_AF-A0A099NNU2-F1
#
_entry.id   AF-A0A099NNU2-F1
#
_cell.length_a   1.000
_cell.length_b   1.000
_cell.length_c   1.000
_cell.angle_alpha   90.00
_cell.angle_beta   90.00
_cell.angle_gamma   90.00
#
_symmetry.space_group_name_H-M   'P 1'
#
loop_
_entity.id
_entity.type
_entity.pdbx_description
1 polymer ?
#
loop_
_entity_poly.entity_id
_entity_poly.type
_entity_poly.pdbx_seq_one_letter_code
_entity_poly.pdbx_strand_id
1 'polypeptide(L)' 'MTLYCGVCTLPVEFCEFGKTLKKCKAWLQEENPSLFDVLYNSNNESSLS' A
#
# COMPACT_ATOMS: atom_id res chain seq x y z
N MET A 1 -7.46 -11.85 -2.09
CA MET A 1 -8.40 -10.77 -1.72
C MET A 1 -7.60 -9.49 -1.74
N THR A 2 -7.93 -8.54 -2.62
CA THR A 2 -7.13 -7.33 -2.84
C THR A 2 -7.56 -6.24 -1.87
N LEU A 3 -6.62 -5.67 -1.11
CA LEU A 3 -6.90 -4.54 -0.23
C LEU A 3 -6.82 -3.25 -1.05
N TYR A 4 -7.91 -2.48 -1.05
CA TYR A 4 -7.97 -1.17 -1.72
C TYR A 4 -7.74 -0.05 -0.72
N CYS A 5 -6.94 0.92 -1.11
CA CYS A 5 -6.66 2.09 -0.30
C CYS A 5 -7.87 3.03 -0.25
N GLY A 6 -8.31 3.41 0.95
CA GLY A 6 -9.39 4.39 1.15
C GLY A 6 -9.06 5.80 0.66
N VAL A 7 -7.78 6.09 0.35
CA VAL A 7 -7.33 7.42 -0.08
C VAL A 7 -7.35 7.57 -1.60
N CYS A 8 -6.72 6.63 -2.33
CA CYS A 8 -6.57 6.71 -3.78
C CYS A 8 -7.47 5.71 -4.53
N THR A 9 -8.23 4.89 -3.81
CA THR A 9 -9.11 3.83 -4.36
C THR A 9 -8.39 2.79 -5.24
N LEU A 10 -7.05 2.80 -5.24
CA LEU A 10 -6.21 1.81 -5.91
C LEU A 10 -5.79 0.72 -4.91
N PRO A 11 -5.31 -0.44 -5.39
CA PRO A 11 -4.75 -1.44 -4.49
C PRO A 11 -3.60 -0.84 -3.70
N VAL A 12 -3.45 -1.24 -2.44
CA VAL A 12 -2.41 -0.71 -1.53
C VAL A 12 -0.99 -0.94 -2.05
N GLU A 13 -0.81 -1.95 -2.90
CA GLU A 13 0.42 -2.25 -3.65
C GLU A 13 0.74 -1.16 -4.68
N PHE A 14 -0.28 -0.52 -5.27
CA PHE A 14 -0.08 0.57 -6.23
C PHE A 14 0.02 1.95 -5.57
N CYS A 15 -0.19 2.06 -4.25
CA CYS A 15 -0.10 3.33 -3.56
C CYS A 15 1.29 3.96 -3.67
N GLU A 16 2.36 3.16 -3.79
CA GLU A 16 3.73 3.65 -3.98
C GLU A 16 3.93 4.43 -5.28
N PHE A 17 3.19 4.05 -6.33
CA PHE A 17 3.21 4.74 -7.63
C PHE A 17 2.25 5.94 -7.67
N GLY A 18 1.38 6.08 -6.67
CA GLY A 18 0.41 7.16 -6.57
C GLY A 18 1.00 8.47 -6.06
N LYS A 19 0.43 9.60 -6.50
CA LYS A 19 0.81 10.95 -6.02
C LYS A 19 0.49 11.19 -4.54
N THR A 20 -0.32 10.33 -3.93
CA THR A 20 -0.80 10.43 -2.55
C THR A 20 -0.15 9.42 -1.60
N LEU A 21 1.04 8.89 -1.94
CA LEU A 21 1.75 7.88 -1.14
C LEU A 21 1.85 8.22 0.35
N LYS A 22 2.16 9.48 0.72
CA LYS A 22 2.23 9.88 2.14
C LYS A 22 0.92 9.65 2.89
N LYS A 23 -0.22 9.95 2.25
CA LYS A 23 -1.56 9.74 2.84
C LYS A 23 -1.95 8.26 2.81
N CYS A 24 -1.65 7.55 1.72
CA CYS A 24 -1.81 6.10 1.65
C CYS A 24 -1.07 5.38 2.79
N LYS A 25 0.19 5.75 3.04
CA LYS A 25 1.03 5.17 4.09
C LYS A 25 0.41 5.35 5.46
N ALA A 26 0.02 6.59 5.80
CA ALA A 26 -0.61 6.88 7.07
C ALA A 26 -1.88 6.05 7.27
N TRP A 27 -2.78 6.05 6.28
CA TRP A 27 -4.00 5.25 6.32
C TRP A 27 -3.70 3.75 6.46
N LEU A 28 -2.76 3.21 5.68
CA LEU A 28 -2.44 1.78 5.70
C LEU A 28 -1.78 1.37 7.03
N GLN A 29 -0.98 2.23 7.64
CA GLN A 29 -0.36 1.96 8.94
C GLN A 29 -1.41 1.88 10.06
N GLU A 30 -2.45 2.71 10.00
CA GLU A 30 -3.56 2.71 10.96
C GLU A 30 -4.52 1.53 10.70
N GLU A 31 -4.86 1.28 9.44
CA GLU A 31 -5.83 0.25 9.04
C GLU A 31 -5.23 -1.17 9.14
N ASN A 32 -4.01 -1.36 8.64
CA ASN A 32 -3.32 -2.66 8.57
C ASN A 32 -1.80 -2.51 8.75
N PRO A 33 -1.31 -2.35 9.99
CA PRO A 33 0.12 -2.17 10.26
C PRO A 33 0.97 -3.36 9.80
N SER A 34 0.44 -4.58 9.80
CA SER A 34 1.16 -5.76 9.28
C SER A 34 1.40 -5.68 7.77
N LEU A 35 0.40 -5.24 6.99
CA LEU A 35 0.57 -5.04 5.54
C LEU A 35 1.45 -3.83 5.24
N PHE A 36 1.35 -2.77 6.05
CA PHE A 36 2.26 -1.64 5.96
C PHE A 36 3.72 -2.09 6.12
N ASP A 37 4.02 -2.93 7.12
CA ASP A 37 5.36 -3.47 7.29
C ASP A 37 5.78 -4.34 6.10
N VAL A 38 4.92 -5.23 5.61
CA VAL A 38 5.25 -6.05 4.42
C VAL A 38 5.54 -5.17 3.19
N LEU A 39 4.65 -4.23 2.86
CA LEU A 39 4.75 -3.42 1.64
C LEU A 39 5.88 -2.38 1.69
N TYR A 40 6.15 -1.83 2.87
CA TYR A 40 7.11 -0.73 2.99
C TYR A 40 8.43 -1.11 3.64
N ASN A 41 8.52 -2.28 4.28
CA ASN A 41 9.73 -2.84 4.89
C ASN A 41 10.36 -3.93 3.98
N SER A 42 9.56 -4.65 3.18
CA SER A 42 10.06 -5.59 2.16
C SER A 42 10.00 -4.96 0.76
N ASN A 43 10.94 -4.07 0.46
CA ASN A 43 11.20 -3.70 -0.93
C ASN A 43 11.85 -4.89 -1.64
N ASN A 44 11.08 -5.79 -2.26
CA ASN A 44 11.49 -6.59 -3.43
C ASN A 44 10.29 -7.42 -3.97
N GLU A 45 9.85 -7.03 -5.16
CA GLU A 45 9.21 -7.85 -6.20
C GLU A 45 7.88 -8.58 -5.90
N SER A 46 6.81 -8.09 -6.52
CA SER A 46 6.03 -8.98 -7.39
C SER A 46 5.52 -8.20 -8.60
N SER A 47 6.31 -8.34 -9.66
CA SER A 47 5.83 -8.21 -11.03
C SER A 47 4.67 -9.17 -11.25
N LEU A 48 3.57 -8.62 -11.80
CA LEU A 48 2.69 -9.26 -12.78
C LEU A 48 2.61 -10.80 -12.72
N SER A 49 1.47 -11.31 -12.26
CA SER A 49 0.87 -12.51 -12.87
C SER A 49 -0.42 -12.10 -13.56
#